data_AF-A0A9X1IS44-F1
#
_entry.id   AF-A0A9X1IS44-F1
#
_cell.length_a   1.000
_cell.length_b   1.000
_cell.length_c   1.000
_cell.angle_alpha   90.00
_cell.angle_beta   90.00
_cell.angle_gamma   90.00
#
_symmetry.space_group_name_H-M   'P 1'
#
loop_
_entity.id
_entity.type
_entity.pdbx_description
1 polymer ?
#
loop_
_entity_poly.entity_id
_entity_poly.type
_entity_poly.pdbx_seq_one_letter_code
_entity_poly.pdbx_strand_id
1 'polypeptide(L)'
;MTAKFTAARRDAFLRALAETGNQTIAAERAKVSRSWVSLHRASEPLFRQAMDEAIAAARAAFDPHGGDGSCAAPQEALRYHDGSELVVRGSNGRRTQVARARVRQFTPRSEDRFLATLAATCNVKAACAEVGMTAAAAYKHRLRWPAFARRWDEAVEVGYIRIEAALVEAACNLFSSPAHPPEVPVPEMTAAHAIQLLHMHKHQVRAMGKRPGLPPHRPGLDEVRASILRKIEAIERHEKRQEMARIAHRLW
;
A
#
# COMPACT_ATOMS: atom_id res chain seq x y z
N MET A 1 -17.80 -20.79 -47.10
CA MET A 1 -18.44 -19.69 -46.33
C MET A 1 -18.21 -19.94 -44.85
N THR A 2 -17.17 -19.32 -44.28
CA THR A 2 -16.82 -19.44 -42.85
C THR A 2 -17.99 -18.86 -42.05
N ALA A 3 -18.61 -19.68 -41.20
CA ALA A 3 -19.77 -19.28 -40.41
C ALA A 3 -19.45 -17.98 -39.65
N LYS A 4 -20.09 -16.87 -40.07
CA LYS A 4 -19.99 -15.58 -39.38
C LYS A 4 -20.44 -15.84 -37.93
N PHE A 5 -19.48 -15.82 -37.00
CA PHE A 5 -19.75 -15.98 -35.58
C PHE A 5 -20.80 -14.93 -35.16
N THR A 6 -21.76 -15.32 -34.31
CA THR A 6 -22.94 -14.52 -33.98
C THR A 6 -22.58 -13.20 -33.28
N ALA A 7 -23.35 -12.14 -33.55
CA ALA A 7 -23.19 -10.82 -32.91
C ALA A 7 -23.06 -10.91 -31.38
N ALA A 8 -23.79 -11.83 -30.76
CA ALA A 8 -23.74 -12.12 -29.32
C ALA A 8 -22.32 -12.43 -28.78
N ARG A 9 -21.48 -13.15 -29.55
CA ARG A 9 -20.12 -13.47 -29.11
C ARG A 9 -19.16 -12.29 -29.27
N ARG A 10 -19.42 -11.43 -30.25
CA ARG A 10 -18.72 -10.15 -30.42
C ARG A 10 -19.00 -9.23 -29.24
N ASP A 11 -20.27 -9.13 -28.84
CA ASP A 11 -20.69 -8.29 -27.73
C ASP A 11 -20.18 -8.84 -26.38
N ALA A 12 -20.19 -10.17 -26.20
CA ALA A 12 -19.60 -10.82 -25.04
C ALA A 12 -18.08 -10.55 -24.92
N PHE A 13 -17.36 -10.57 -26.05
CA PHE A 13 -15.93 -10.24 -26.08
C PHE A 13 -15.69 -8.77 -25.72
N LEU A 14 -16.44 -7.83 -26.31
CA LEU A 14 -16.29 -6.39 -26.03
C LEU A 14 -16.63 -6.06 -24.57
N ARG A 15 -17.66 -6.70 -24.01
CA ARG A 15 -18.00 -6.59 -22.58
C ARG A 15 -16.86 -7.09 -21.70
N ALA A 16 -16.36 -8.30 -21.95
CA ALA A 16 -15.26 -8.87 -21.20
C ALA A 16 -13.95 -8.06 -21.35
N LEU A 17 -13.76 -7.40 -22.50
CA LEU A 17 -12.63 -6.51 -22.75
C LEU A 17 -12.76 -5.20 -21.96
N ALA A 18 -13.97 -4.63 -21.88
CA ALA A 18 -14.25 -3.44 -21.07
C ALA A 18 -14.08 -3.71 -19.57
N GLU A 19 -14.42 -4.92 -19.10
CA GLU A 19 -14.23 -5.31 -17.70
C GLU A 19 -12.78 -5.59 -17.33
N THR A 20 -12.01 -6.21 -18.23
CA THR A 20 -10.69 -6.77 -17.87
C THR A 20 -9.51 -6.02 -18.45
N GLY A 21 -9.72 -5.22 -19.52
CA GLY A 21 -8.64 -4.60 -20.30
C GLY A 21 -7.67 -5.61 -20.95
N ASN A 22 -7.92 -6.92 -20.83
CA ASN A 22 -7.04 -7.98 -21.31
C ASN A 22 -7.73 -8.80 -22.40
N GLN A 23 -7.24 -8.66 -23.64
CA GLN A 23 -7.77 -9.35 -24.81
C GLN A 23 -7.73 -10.89 -24.69
N THR A 24 -6.73 -11.47 -24.03
CA THR A 24 -6.64 -12.93 -23.87
C THR A 24 -7.74 -13.44 -22.94
N ILE A 25 -7.96 -12.75 -21.81
CA ILE A 25 -9.00 -13.12 -20.85
C ILE A 25 -10.38 -12.88 -21.46
N ALA A 26 -10.57 -11.76 -22.18
CA ALA A 26 -11.80 -11.48 -22.91
C ALA A 26 -12.10 -12.54 -23.98
N ALA A 27 -11.07 -13.00 -24.70
CA ALA A 27 -11.21 -14.06 -25.70
C ALA A 27 -11.60 -15.40 -25.09
N GLU A 28 -10.97 -15.78 -23.98
CA GLU A 28 -11.33 -17.00 -23.21
C GLU A 28 -12.78 -16.92 -22.69
N ARG A 29 -13.18 -15.81 -22.06
CA ARG A 29 -14.53 -15.61 -21.52
C ARG A 29 -15.61 -15.66 -22.60
N ALA A 30 -15.35 -15.04 -23.75
CA ALA A 30 -16.26 -15.06 -24.89
C ALA A 30 -16.17 -16.34 -25.72
N LYS A 31 -15.27 -17.27 -25.38
CA LYS A 31 -14.96 -18.50 -26.12
C LYS A 31 -14.64 -18.21 -27.60
N VAL A 32 -13.86 -17.16 -27.86
CA VAL A 32 -13.36 -16.77 -29.18
C VAL A 32 -11.84 -16.94 -29.27
N SER A 33 -11.30 -17.22 -30.45
CA SER A 33 -9.86 -17.35 -30.62
C SER A 33 -9.17 -15.98 -30.75
N ARG A 34 -7.91 -15.86 -30.30
CA ARG A 34 -7.14 -14.62 -30.47
C ARG A 34 -6.89 -14.26 -31.94
N SER A 35 -6.73 -15.26 -32.80
CA SER A 35 -6.54 -15.06 -34.24
C SER A 35 -7.78 -14.43 -34.87
N TRP A 36 -8.98 -14.86 -34.44
CA TRP A 36 -10.25 -14.26 -34.84
C TRP A 36 -10.35 -12.78 -34.45
N VAL A 37 -9.99 -12.43 -33.21
CA VAL A 37 -9.99 -11.02 -32.74
C VAL A 37 -9.07 -10.17 -33.62
N SER A 38 -7.88 -10.68 -33.95
CA SER A 38 -6.92 -9.99 -34.81
C SER A 38 -7.46 -9.78 -36.22
N LEU A 39 -8.09 -10.80 -36.80
CA LEU A 39 -8.67 -10.76 -38.13
C LEU A 39 -9.82 -9.73 -38.21
N HIS A 40 -10.75 -9.77 -37.27
CA HIS A 40 -11.88 -8.83 -37.24
C HIS A 40 -11.45 -7.40 -36.95
N ARG A 41 -10.41 -7.18 -36.12
CA ARG A 41 -9.84 -5.84 -35.90
C ARG A 41 -9.21 -5.27 -37.18
N ALA A 42 -8.67 -6.13 -38.05
CA ALA A 42 -8.10 -5.71 -39.34
C ALA A 42 -9.20 -5.43 -40.37
N SER A 43 -10.20 -6.30 -40.48
CA SER A 43 -11.24 -6.25 -41.53
C SER A 43 -12.39 -5.29 -41.23
N GLU A 44 -12.73 -5.03 -39.97
CA GLU A 44 -13.92 -4.27 -39.57
C GLU A 44 -13.56 -2.98 -38.80
N PRO A 45 -13.73 -1.79 -39.42
CA PRO A 45 -13.44 -0.51 -38.75
C PRO A 45 -14.30 -0.26 -37.50
N LEU A 46 -15.60 -0.59 -37.56
CA LEU A 46 -16.51 -0.40 -36.42
C LEU A 46 -16.14 -1.27 -35.22
N PHE A 47 -15.68 -2.50 -35.46
CA PHE A 47 -15.23 -3.40 -34.38
C PHE A 47 -13.93 -2.89 -33.74
N ARG A 48 -13.02 -2.32 -34.55
CA ARG A 48 -11.81 -1.67 -34.04
C ARG A 48 -12.14 -0.49 -33.13
N GLN A 49 -13.06 0.38 -33.55
CA GLN A 49 -13.51 1.50 -32.74
C GLN A 49 -14.13 1.02 -31.42
N ALA A 50 -15.03 0.04 -31.46
CA ALA A 50 -15.64 -0.53 -30.25
C ALA A 50 -14.60 -1.17 -29.30
N MET A 51 -13.53 -1.78 -29.83
CA MET A 51 -12.43 -2.27 -29.00
C MET A 51 -11.66 -1.14 -28.33
N ASP A 52 -11.39 -0.05 -29.06
CA ASP A 52 -10.66 1.09 -28.52
C ASP A 52 -11.49 1.81 -27.43
N GLU A 53 -12.82 1.93 -27.63
CA GLU A 53 -13.78 2.39 -26.61
C GLU A 53 -13.82 1.48 -25.38
N ALA A 54 -13.88 0.16 -25.57
CA ALA A 54 -13.85 -0.80 -24.45
C ALA A 54 -12.54 -0.73 -23.65
N ILE A 55 -11.40 -0.55 -24.33
CA ILE A 55 -10.11 -0.37 -23.66
C ILE A 55 -10.06 0.96 -22.90
N ALA A 56 -10.64 2.04 -23.45
CA ALA A 56 -10.76 3.32 -22.77
C ALA A 56 -11.66 3.22 -21.52
N ALA A 57 -12.78 2.52 -21.60
CA ALA A 57 -13.67 2.26 -20.48
C ALA A 57 -12.98 1.44 -19.38
N ALA A 58 -12.29 0.35 -19.75
CA ALA A 58 -11.47 -0.44 -18.82
C ALA A 58 -10.42 0.43 -18.13
N ARG A 59 -9.73 1.29 -18.89
CA ARG A 59 -8.72 2.21 -18.35
C ARG A 59 -9.33 3.20 -17.35
N ALA A 60 -10.50 3.76 -17.66
CA ALA A 60 -11.21 4.65 -16.75
C ALA A 60 -11.66 3.95 -15.46
N ALA A 61 -12.11 2.69 -15.56
CA ALA A 61 -12.49 1.88 -14.39
C ALA A 61 -11.29 1.48 -13.52
N PHE A 62 -10.09 1.32 -14.10
CA PHE A 62 -8.86 0.96 -13.39
C PHE A 62 -8.06 2.16 -12.85
N ASP A 63 -8.45 3.40 -13.17
CA ASP A 63 -7.87 4.61 -12.58
C ASP A 63 -8.53 4.88 -11.20
N PRO A 64 -7.83 4.71 -10.07
CA PRO A 64 -8.43 4.51 -8.75
C PRO A 64 -8.70 5.83 -8.01
N HIS A 65 -9.08 6.91 -8.69
CA HIS A 65 -9.34 8.21 -8.04
C HIS A 65 -10.81 8.60 -8.12
N GLY A 66 -11.62 7.88 -7.33
CA GLY A 66 -12.96 8.29 -6.90
C GLY A 66 -13.89 7.10 -6.60
N GLY A 67 -14.11 6.76 -5.31
CA GLY A 67 -15.22 5.88 -4.90
C GLY A 67 -14.92 4.82 -3.82
N ASP A 68 -15.21 5.18 -2.57
CA ASP A 68 -15.90 4.41 -1.49
C ASP A 68 -15.53 2.97 -1.07
N GLY A 69 -14.39 2.40 -1.44
CA GLY A 69 -13.62 1.49 -0.58
C GLY A 69 -14.38 0.37 0.17
N SER A 70 -15.39 -0.27 -0.43
CA SER A 70 -16.04 -1.43 0.18
C SER A 70 -16.15 -2.60 -0.81
N CYS A 71 -15.43 -3.68 -0.50
CA CYS A 71 -15.62 -4.97 -1.14
C CYS A 71 -15.90 -6.00 -0.04
N ALA A 72 -17.15 -6.48 0.01
CA ALA A 72 -17.59 -7.55 0.89
C ALA A 72 -16.86 -8.88 0.58
N ALA A 73 -16.61 -9.67 1.62
CA ALA A 73 -15.78 -10.86 1.59
C ALA A 73 -16.48 -12.11 1.02
N PRO A 74 -15.76 -13.03 0.35
CA PRO A 74 -16.16 -14.42 0.24
C PRO A 74 -15.44 -15.31 1.25
N GLN A 75 -16.25 -16.17 1.86
CA GLN A 75 -15.92 -17.28 2.74
C GLN A 75 -15.20 -18.42 1.98
N GLU A 76 -14.57 -19.29 2.77
CA GLU A 76 -13.95 -20.58 2.43
C GLU A 76 -12.43 -20.59 2.21
N ALA A 77 -11.80 -21.43 3.04
CA ALA A 77 -10.39 -21.82 3.15
C ALA A 77 -9.53 -21.61 1.89
N LEU A 78 -8.73 -20.54 1.87
CA LEU A 78 -7.98 -20.16 0.68
C LEU A 78 -6.60 -20.75 0.63
N ARG A 79 -6.50 -21.75 -0.24
CA ARG A 79 -5.27 -22.22 -0.84
C ARG A 79 -4.56 -21.04 -1.51
N TYR A 80 -3.26 -20.98 -1.28
CA TYR A 80 -2.26 -20.23 -2.03
C TYR A 80 -2.62 -20.10 -3.53
N HIS A 81 -2.55 -18.87 -4.05
CA HIS A 81 -3.15 -18.40 -5.32
C HIS A 81 -3.30 -19.47 -6.41
N ASP A 82 -4.55 -19.86 -6.70
CA ASP A 82 -4.91 -20.73 -7.84
C ASP A 82 -4.83 -19.99 -9.21
N GLY A 83 -4.09 -18.88 -9.28
CA GLY A 83 -3.95 -18.06 -10.48
C GLY A 83 -5.24 -17.40 -10.99
N SER A 84 -6.34 -17.47 -10.24
CA SER A 84 -7.65 -16.88 -10.59
C SER A 84 -7.70 -15.37 -10.38
N GLU A 85 -6.93 -14.84 -9.43
CA GLU A 85 -6.91 -13.42 -9.11
C GLU A 85 -6.20 -12.60 -10.20
N LEU A 86 -6.77 -11.45 -10.55
CA LEU A 86 -6.19 -10.54 -11.53
C LEU A 86 -5.27 -9.54 -10.83
N VAL A 87 -4.13 -9.28 -11.46
CA VAL A 87 -3.11 -8.35 -10.99
C VAL A 87 -2.71 -7.40 -12.11
N VAL A 88 -2.46 -6.17 -11.74
CA VAL A 88 -1.89 -5.17 -12.63
C VAL A 88 -0.39 -5.44 -12.79
N ARG A 89 0.05 -5.75 -14.01
CA ARG A 89 1.46 -5.85 -14.39
C ARG A 89 1.90 -4.57 -15.09
N GLY A 90 3.06 -4.08 -14.68
CA GLY A 90 3.69 -2.89 -15.25
C GLY A 90 3.48 -1.68 -14.34
N SER A 91 4.58 -1.24 -13.73
CA SER A 91 4.77 0.08 -13.15
C SER A 91 6.24 0.41 -13.42
N ASN A 92 6.49 1.55 -14.08
CA ASN A 92 7.73 2.06 -14.72
C ASN A 92 7.61 2.27 -16.24
N GLY A 93 6.69 3.11 -16.71
CA GLY A 93 6.63 3.60 -18.10
C GLY A 93 6.28 2.57 -19.19
N ARG A 94 6.14 1.28 -18.84
CA ARG A 94 5.63 0.23 -19.73
C ARG A 94 4.10 0.22 -19.69
N ARG A 95 3.45 -0.20 -20.78
CA ARG A 95 1.98 -0.33 -20.84
C ARG A 95 1.48 -1.21 -19.69
N THR A 96 0.58 -0.67 -18.89
CA THR A 96 -0.15 -1.37 -17.82
C THR A 96 -0.98 -2.50 -18.42
N GLN A 97 -0.80 -3.72 -17.93
CA GLN A 97 -1.51 -4.92 -18.40
C GLN A 97 -2.13 -5.64 -17.21
N VAL A 98 -3.44 -5.91 -17.25
CA VAL A 98 -4.09 -6.82 -16.30
C VAL A 98 -3.74 -8.26 -16.69
N ALA A 99 -3.27 -9.07 -15.77
CA ALA A 99 -2.95 -10.48 -16.03
C ALA A 99 -3.34 -11.35 -14.84
N ARG A 100 -3.43 -12.67 -15.04
CA ARG A 100 -3.55 -13.62 -13.93
C ARG A 100 -2.34 -13.50 -13.00
N ALA A 101 -2.61 -13.55 -11.70
CA ALA A 101 -1.64 -13.55 -10.64
C ALA A 101 -0.73 -14.76 -10.79
N ARG A 102 0.58 -14.52 -10.67
CA ARG A 102 1.52 -15.62 -10.53
C ARG A 102 1.48 -16.12 -9.09
N VAL A 103 1.90 -17.37 -8.94
CA VAL A 103 2.25 -17.95 -7.65
C VAL A 103 3.22 -17.03 -6.90
N ARG A 104 2.97 -16.74 -5.61
CA ARG A 104 3.73 -15.79 -4.77
C ARG A 104 3.78 -14.34 -5.30
N GLN A 105 2.71 -13.90 -5.96
CA GLN A 105 2.56 -12.50 -6.35
C GLN A 105 1.59 -11.78 -5.42
N PHE A 106 1.91 -10.54 -5.03
CA PHE A 106 0.93 -9.68 -4.36
C PHE A 106 -0.29 -9.44 -5.25
N THR A 107 -1.43 -9.88 -4.76
CA THR A 107 -2.78 -9.60 -5.23
C THR A 107 -3.48 -8.65 -4.24
N PRO A 108 -4.54 -7.94 -4.66
CA PRO A 108 -5.28 -7.04 -3.76
C PRO A 108 -5.69 -7.73 -2.44
N ARG A 109 -6.18 -8.98 -2.53
CA ARG A 109 -6.54 -9.79 -1.37
C ARG A 109 -5.36 -10.05 -0.43
N SER A 110 -4.22 -10.44 -0.99
CA SER A 110 -3.01 -10.67 -0.19
C SER A 110 -2.46 -9.37 0.40
N GLU A 111 -2.59 -8.24 -0.31
CA GLU A 111 -2.20 -6.92 0.22
C GLU A 111 -3.06 -6.56 1.44
N ASP A 112 -4.38 -6.74 1.35
CA ASP A 112 -5.28 -6.43 2.47
C ASP A 112 -5.02 -7.31 3.69
N ARG A 113 -4.79 -8.62 3.52
CA ARG A 113 -4.41 -9.52 4.62
C ARG A 113 -3.06 -9.15 5.23
N PHE A 114 -2.10 -8.83 4.38
CA PHE A 114 -0.79 -8.38 4.80
C PHE A 114 -0.91 -7.12 5.67
N LEU A 115 -1.66 -6.12 5.18
CA LEU A 115 -1.86 -4.85 5.87
C LEU A 115 -2.66 -5.00 7.17
N ALA A 116 -3.69 -5.84 7.19
CA ALA A 116 -4.46 -6.13 8.40
C ALA A 116 -3.58 -6.76 9.49
N THR A 117 -2.73 -7.71 9.12
CA THR A 117 -1.79 -8.36 10.05
C THR A 117 -0.72 -7.39 10.52
N LEU A 118 -0.22 -6.53 9.63
CA LEU A 118 0.73 -5.47 9.97
C LEU A 118 0.10 -4.47 10.96
N ALA A 119 -1.14 -4.08 10.75
CA ALA A 119 -1.88 -3.19 11.65
C ALA A 119 -2.20 -3.83 13.01
N ALA A 120 -2.36 -5.16 13.07
CA ALA A 120 -2.60 -5.86 14.32
C ALA A 120 -1.31 -6.06 15.14
N THR A 121 -0.17 -6.30 14.48
CA THR A 121 1.05 -6.81 15.13
C THR A 121 2.26 -5.88 15.05
N CYS A 122 2.21 -4.85 14.20
CA CYS A 122 3.36 -4.02 13.80
C CYS A 122 4.60 -4.83 13.36
N ASN A 123 4.43 -6.11 13.00
CA ASN A 123 5.52 -7.03 12.70
C ASN A 123 5.47 -7.49 11.24
N VAL A 124 6.38 -6.97 10.44
CA VAL A 124 6.48 -7.28 9.00
C VAL A 124 6.75 -8.76 8.74
N LYS A 125 7.51 -9.45 9.58
CA LYS A 125 7.79 -10.89 9.42
C LYS A 125 6.51 -11.72 9.65
N ALA A 126 5.74 -11.37 10.67
CA ALA A 126 4.44 -12.01 10.95
C ALA A 126 3.45 -11.77 9.80
N ALA A 127 3.34 -10.52 9.33
CA ALA A 127 2.50 -10.18 8.19
C ALA A 127 2.92 -10.91 6.90
N CYS A 128 4.23 -11.09 6.66
CA CYS A 128 4.74 -11.87 5.54
C CYS A 128 4.39 -13.36 5.63
N ALA A 129 4.51 -13.95 6.83
CA ALA A 129 4.18 -15.35 7.06
C ALA A 129 2.69 -15.63 6.78
N GLU A 130 1.80 -14.73 7.21
CA GLU A 130 0.35 -14.83 7.01
C GLU A 130 -0.05 -14.93 5.54
N VAL A 131 0.66 -14.22 4.66
CA VAL A 131 0.36 -14.18 3.22
C VAL A 131 1.29 -15.05 2.37
N GLY A 132 2.19 -15.82 3.02
CA GLY A 132 3.16 -16.68 2.33
C GLY A 132 4.18 -15.93 1.47
N MET A 133 4.51 -14.69 1.86
CA MET A 133 5.47 -13.83 1.16
C MET A 133 6.79 -13.72 1.93
N THR A 134 7.83 -13.24 1.26
CA THR A 134 9.10 -12.91 1.92
C THR A 134 9.17 -11.41 2.23
N ALA A 135 9.89 -11.04 3.28
CA ALA A 135 10.10 -9.63 3.63
C ALA A 135 10.72 -8.83 2.46
N ALA A 136 11.68 -9.43 1.74
CA ALA A 136 12.28 -8.80 0.57
C ALA A 136 11.26 -8.54 -0.55
N ALA A 137 10.30 -9.44 -0.76
CA ALA A 137 9.21 -9.22 -1.72
C ALA A 137 8.29 -8.08 -1.29
N ALA A 138 7.92 -8.04 0.00
CA ALA A 138 7.07 -6.99 0.56
C ALA A 138 7.69 -5.59 0.42
N TYR A 139 8.98 -5.43 0.73
CA TYR A 139 9.69 -4.15 0.53
C TYR A 139 9.84 -3.76 -0.94
N LYS A 140 10.11 -4.71 -1.83
CA LYS A 140 10.14 -4.45 -3.29
C LYS A 140 8.77 -4.01 -3.81
N HIS A 141 7.69 -4.62 -3.29
CA HIS A 141 6.32 -4.26 -3.63
C HIS A 141 5.99 -2.84 -3.14
N ARG A 142 6.37 -2.50 -1.91
CA ARG A 142 6.29 -1.15 -1.34
C ARG A 142 7.00 -0.10 -2.18
N LEU A 143 8.20 -0.39 -2.68
CA LEU A 143 8.93 0.55 -3.53
C LEU A 143 8.24 0.78 -4.89
N ARG A 144 7.58 -0.25 -5.42
CA ARG A 144 6.98 -0.24 -6.76
C ARG A 144 5.59 0.41 -6.80
N TRP A 145 4.84 0.33 -5.70
CA TRP A 145 3.44 0.74 -5.65
C TRP A 145 3.22 1.79 -4.56
N PRO A 146 3.19 3.09 -4.91
CA PRO A 146 3.02 4.17 -3.95
C PRO A 146 1.72 4.10 -3.14
N ALA A 147 0.64 3.59 -3.73
CA ALA A 147 -0.63 3.41 -3.02
C ALA A 147 -0.51 2.38 -1.88
N PHE A 148 0.14 1.24 -2.16
CA PHE A 148 0.44 0.24 -1.14
C PHE A 148 1.41 0.79 -0.08
N ALA A 149 2.38 1.64 -0.47
CA ALA A 149 3.27 2.28 0.48
C ALA A 149 2.55 3.20 1.48
N ARG A 150 1.53 3.94 1.04
CA ARG A 150 0.71 4.77 1.95
C ARG A 150 -0.10 3.92 2.92
N ARG A 151 -0.82 2.91 2.41
CA ARG A 151 -1.58 1.97 3.24
C ARG A 151 -0.68 1.21 4.23
N TRP A 152 0.56 0.93 3.84
CA TRP A 152 1.57 0.36 4.74
C TRP A 152 1.89 1.31 5.90
N ASP A 153 2.13 2.58 5.60
CA ASP A 153 2.46 3.58 6.63
C ASP A 153 1.28 3.79 7.58
N GLU A 154 0.04 3.84 7.07
CA GLU A 154 -1.19 3.83 7.88
C GLU A 154 -1.30 2.58 8.77
N ALA A 155 -1.03 1.39 8.22
CA ALA A 155 -1.06 0.16 9.00
C ALA A 155 -0.01 0.15 10.13
N VAL A 156 1.19 0.69 9.89
CA VAL A 156 2.23 0.83 10.93
C VAL A 156 1.78 1.79 12.02
N GLU A 157 1.13 2.91 11.68
CA GLU A 157 0.60 3.86 12.65
C GLU A 157 -0.48 3.22 13.55
N VAL A 158 -1.43 2.50 12.95
CA VAL A 158 -2.46 1.74 13.69
C VAL A 158 -1.81 0.70 14.61
N GLY A 159 -0.87 -0.09 14.09
CA GLY A 159 -0.17 -1.11 14.88
C GLY A 159 0.65 -0.51 16.03
N TYR A 160 1.26 0.65 15.81
CA TYR A 160 1.99 1.38 16.85
C TYR A 160 1.08 1.80 18.00
N ILE A 161 -0.06 2.43 17.69
CA ILE A 161 -1.05 2.86 18.69
C ILE A 161 -1.56 1.65 19.49
N ARG A 162 -1.86 0.53 18.82
CA ARG A 162 -2.34 -0.69 19.50
C ARG A 162 -1.32 -1.28 20.45
N ILE A 163 -0.05 -1.37 20.05
CA ILE A 163 1.01 -1.88 20.92
C ILE A 163 1.26 -0.93 22.10
N GLU A 164 1.24 0.38 21.88
CA GLU A 164 1.36 1.37 22.95
C GLU A 164 0.24 1.20 23.98
N ALA A 165 -1.01 1.08 23.53
CA ALA A 165 -2.16 0.82 24.40
C ALA A 165 -2.04 -0.52 25.16
N ALA A 166 -1.69 -1.61 24.47
CA ALA A 166 -1.54 -2.92 25.08
C ALA A 166 -0.41 -2.96 26.14
N LEU A 167 0.68 -2.22 25.93
CA LEU A 167 1.75 -2.10 26.91
C LEU A 167 1.32 -1.30 28.15
N VAL A 168 0.55 -0.22 27.96
CA VAL A 168 -0.01 0.55 29.08
C VAL A 168 -0.98 -0.32 29.88
N GLU A 169 -1.88 -1.04 29.22
CA GLU A 169 -2.80 -1.98 29.84
C GLU A 169 -2.05 -3.07 30.62
N ALA A 170 -1.05 -3.71 30.01
CA ALA A 170 -0.22 -4.72 30.67
C ALA A 170 0.53 -4.16 31.89
N ALA A 171 1.02 -2.91 31.83
CA ALA A 171 1.68 -2.25 32.95
C ALA A 171 0.70 -1.93 34.09
N CYS A 172 -0.51 -1.46 33.76
CA CYS A 172 -1.59 -1.24 34.74
C CYS A 172 -2.02 -2.55 35.41
N ASN A 173 -2.01 -3.65 34.64
CA ASN A 173 -2.41 -4.97 35.12
C ASN A 173 -1.25 -5.76 35.76
N LEU A 174 -0.03 -5.21 35.83
CA LEU A 174 1.17 -5.90 36.32
C LEU A 174 1.03 -6.42 37.76
N PHE A 175 0.23 -5.74 38.58
CA PHE A 175 -0.07 -6.11 39.96
C PHE A 175 -1.52 -6.57 40.18
N SER A 176 -2.31 -6.60 39.11
CA SER A 176 -3.68 -7.07 39.13
C SER A 176 -3.70 -8.60 39.07
N SER A 177 -4.56 -9.24 39.87
CA SER A 177 -4.83 -10.68 39.76
C SER A 177 -5.29 -11.02 38.33
N PRO A 178 -4.96 -12.18 37.73
CA PRO A 178 -5.02 -12.45 36.28
C PRO A 178 -6.45 -12.56 35.69
N ALA A 179 -7.45 -11.94 36.30
CA ALA A 179 -8.85 -11.99 35.90
C ALA A 179 -9.16 -11.14 34.64
N HIS A 180 -8.23 -10.34 34.14
CA HIS A 180 -8.40 -9.58 32.90
C HIS A 180 -7.24 -9.86 31.93
N PRO A 181 -7.39 -10.86 31.03
CA PRO A 181 -6.49 -10.96 29.89
C PRO A 181 -6.64 -9.72 29.02
N PRO A 182 -5.55 -9.22 28.42
CA PRO A 182 -5.61 -8.04 27.55
C PRO A 182 -6.56 -8.30 26.37
N GLU A 183 -7.36 -7.29 26.01
CA GLU A 183 -8.37 -7.40 24.95
C GLU A 183 -7.75 -7.76 23.59
N VAL A 184 -6.49 -7.36 23.37
CA VAL A 184 -5.69 -7.77 22.22
C VAL A 184 -4.60 -8.73 22.68
N PRO A 185 -4.63 -10.01 22.28
CA PRO A 185 -3.53 -10.92 22.55
C PRO A 185 -2.32 -10.46 21.75
N VAL A 186 -1.40 -9.77 22.42
CA VAL A 186 -0.07 -9.54 21.91
C VAL A 186 0.55 -10.94 21.75
N PRO A 187 0.87 -11.41 20.53
CA PRO A 187 1.53 -12.70 20.34
C PRO A 187 2.75 -12.78 21.27
N GLU A 188 3.08 -13.95 21.83
CA GLU A 188 4.19 -14.10 22.79
C GLU A 188 5.43 -13.32 22.34
N MET A 189 5.57 -12.11 22.88
CA MET A 189 6.66 -11.19 22.62
C MET A 189 7.01 -10.60 23.96
N THR A 190 8.28 -10.64 24.31
CA THR A 190 8.73 -10.05 25.56
C THR A 190 8.53 -8.53 25.51
N ALA A 191 8.36 -7.88 26.66
CA ALA A 191 8.26 -6.42 26.74
C ALA A 191 9.45 -5.72 26.05
N ALA A 192 10.64 -6.33 26.09
CA ALA A 192 11.82 -5.86 25.37
C ALA A 192 11.62 -5.83 23.83
N HIS A 193 10.99 -6.84 23.25
CA HIS A 193 10.66 -6.87 21.81
C HIS A 193 9.63 -5.80 21.44
N ALA A 194 8.63 -5.57 22.29
CA ALA A 194 7.62 -4.53 22.07
C ALA A 194 8.24 -3.12 22.12
N ILE A 195 9.09 -2.86 23.12
CA ILE A 195 9.85 -1.60 23.23
C ILE A 195 10.77 -1.40 22.01
N GLN A 196 11.44 -2.46 21.54
CA GLN A 196 12.28 -2.41 20.35
C GLN A 196 11.46 -2.05 19.10
N LEU A 197 10.27 -2.62 18.92
CA LEU A 197 9.37 -2.27 17.81
C LEU A 197 8.93 -0.80 17.88
N LEU A 198 8.52 -0.32 19.07
CA LEU A 198 8.18 1.10 19.26
C LEU A 198 9.38 2.00 18.92
N HIS A 199 10.58 1.63 19.36
CA HIS A 199 11.80 2.37 19.05
C HIS A 199 12.09 2.42 17.55
N MET A 200 11.88 1.32 16.82
CA MET A 200 12.10 1.26 15.38
C MET A 200 11.12 2.15 14.60
N HIS A 201 9.87 2.24 15.06
CA HIS A 201 8.80 2.95 14.34
C HIS A 201 8.53 4.39 14.82
N LYS A 202 9.11 4.82 15.95
CA LYS A 202 8.94 6.20 16.49
C LYS A 202 9.24 7.31 15.48
N HIS A 203 10.23 7.09 14.61
CA HIS A 203 10.64 8.06 13.59
C HIS A 203 9.68 8.14 12.41
N GLN A 204 8.96 7.04 12.12
CA GLN A 204 7.98 6.97 11.03
C GLN A 204 6.64 7.56 11.47
N VAL A 205 6.21 7.29 12.70
CA VAL A 205 4.90 7.69 13.23
C VAL A 205 4.91 9.14 13.74
N ARG A 206 5.92 9.55 14.50
CA ARG A 206 5.94 10.88 15.15
C ARG A 206 6.64 11.96 14.34
N ALA A 207 7.07 11.66 13.10
CA ALA A 207 7.96 12.49 12.28
C ALA A 207 9.21 13.02 13.03
N MET A 208 9.57 12.41 14.15
CA MET A 208 10.74 12.78 14.93
C MET A 208 11.96 12.17 14.24
N GLY A 209 12.92 12.97 13.75
CA GLY A 209 14.24 12.47 13.30
C GLY A 209 14.26 11.63 12.01
N LYS A 210 15.47 11.23 11.58
CA LYS A 210 15.69 10.47 10.34
C LYS A 210 15.39 8.97 10.53
N ARG A 211 14.89 8.31 9.47
CA ARG A 211 14.65 6.87 9.42
C ARG A 211 15.91 6.07 9.83
N PRO A 212 15.79 5.02 10.65
CA PRO A 212 16.90 4.13 10.97
C PRO A 212 17.52 3.52 9.69
N GLY A 213 18.85 3.54 9.57
CA GLY A 213 19.59 2.88 8.48
C GLY A 213 20.01 3.76 7.29
N LEU A 214 19.69 5.07 7.29
CA LEU A 214 20.30 6.00 6.34
C LEU A 214 21.73 6.35 6.79
N PRO A 215 22.75 6.32 5.91
CA PRO A 215 24.09 6.77 6.26
C PRO A 215 24.05 8.20 6.80
N PRO A 216 24.76 8.52 7.88
CA PRO A 216 24.84 9.88 8.38
C PRO A 216 25.48 10.75 7.30
N HIS A 217 24.70 11.70 6.76
CA HIS A 217 25.23 12.76 5.91
C HIS A 217 26.26 13.54 6.72
N ARG A 218 27.51 13.59 6.25
CA ARG A 218 28.56 14.44 6.83
C ARG A 218 28.46 15.80 6.12
N PRO A 219 27.89 16.83 6.75
CA PRO A 219 27.77 18.13 6.12
C PRO A 219 29.17 18.70 5.82
N GLY A 220 29.31 19.31 4.64
CA GLY A 220 30.52 20.05 4.28
C GLY A 220 30.69 21.29 5.16
N LEU A 221 31.90 21.86 5.19
CA LEU A 221 32.24 23.02 6.04
C LEU A 221 31.27 24.20 5.83
N ASP A 222 30.85 24.44 4.59
CA ASP A 222 29.91 25.51 4.23
C ASP A 222 28.49 25.27 4.76
N GLU A 223 28.05 24.00 4.79
CA GLU A 223 26.75 23.61 5.34
C GLU A 223 26.74 23.74 6.87
N VAL A 224 27.86 23.42 7.53
CA VAL A 224 28.07 23.67 8.97
C VAL A 224 28.07 25.17 9.26
N ARG A 225 28.77 25.97 8.45
CA ARG A 225 28.81 27.43 8.56
C ARG A 225 27.41 28.05 8.45
N ALA A 226 26.63 27.64 7.45
CA ALA A 226 25.26 28.10 7.26
C ALA A 226 24.33 27.66 8.40
N SER A 227 24.57 26.51 9.01
CA SER A 227 23.83 26.08 10.21
C SER A 227 24.17 26.92 11.44
N ILE A 228 25.45 27.25 11.64
CA ILE A 228 25.88 28.08 12.78
C ILE A 228 25.28 29.48 12.68
N LEU A 229 25.37 30.12 11.51
CA LEU A 229 24.81 31.45 11.28
C LEU A 229 23.29 31.50 11.53
N ARG A 230 22.53 30.53 11.02
CA ARG A 230 21.08 30.42 11.28
C ARG A 230 20.74 30.28 12.76
N LYS A 231 21.56 29.56 13.53
CA LYS A 231 21.36 29.38 14.97
C LYS A 231 21.67 30.65 15.75
N ILE A 232 22.73 31.38 15.39
CA ILE A 232 23.07 32.68 15.98
C ILE A 232 21.92 33.68 15.76
N GLU A 233 21.42 33.81 14.53
CA GLU A 233 20.29 34.70 14.22
C GLU A 233 19.00 34.32 14.97
N ALA A 234 18.78 33.03 15.23
CA ALA A 234 17.63 32.56 16.00
C ALA A 234 17.74 32.93 17.49
N ILE A 235 18.96 32.86 18.05
CA ILE A 235 19.26 33.29 19.42
C ILE A 235 19.06 34.80 19.55
N GLU A 236 19.62 35.59 18.65
CA GLU A 236 19.47 37.05 18.67
C GLU A 236 18.00 37.49 18.57
N ARG A 237 17.20 36.82 17.74
CA ARG A 237 15.75 37.06 17.64
C ARG A 237 15.00 36.67 18.90
N HIS A 238 15.45 35.64 19.61
CA HIS A 238 14.87 35.23 20.88
C HIS A 238 15.22 36.23 21.99
N GLU A 239 16.48 36.65 22.07
CA GLU A 239 16.96 37.65 23.03
C GLU A 239 16.26 39.00 22.83
N LYS A 240 16.13 39.49 21.59
CA LYS A 240 15.36 40.71 21.29
C LYS A 240 13.89 40.61 21.71
N ARG A 241 13.25 39.44 21.50
CA ARG A 241 11.86 39.22 21.95
C ARG A 241 11.74 39.19 23.47
N GLN A 242 12.70 38.58 24.16
CA GLN A 242 12.72 38.58 25.62
C GLN A 242 13.01 39.97 26.20
N GLU A 243 13.90 40.74 25.58
CA GLU A 243 14.21 42.11 25.98
C GLU A 243 12.99 43.03 25.79
N MET A 244 12.32 42.93 24.64
CA MET A 244 11.07 43.67 24.39
C MET A 244 9.96 43.28 25.37
N ALA A 245 9.83 41.99 25.72
CA ALA A 245 8.88 41.53 26.72
C ALA A 245 9.22 42.04 28.13
N ARG A 246 10.50 42.11 28.50
CA ARG A 246 10.97 42.68 29.78
C ARG A 246 10.72 44.18 29.86
N ILE A 247 10.95 44.93 28.79
CA ILE A 247 10.67 46.37 28.72
C ILE A 247 9.17 46.62 28.83
N ALA A 248 8.34 45.84 28.11
CA ALA A 248 6.89 45.93 28.20
C ALA A 248 6.35 45.67 29.62
N HIS A 249 6.93 44.70 30.35
CA HIS A 249 6.56 44.39 31.73
C HIS A 249 7.03 45.46 32.75
N ARG A 250 7.98 46.33 32.42
CA ARG A 250 8.39 47.46 33.29
C ARG A 250 7.55 48.73 33.09
N LEU A 251 6.76 48.78 32.03
CA LEU A 251 5.96 49.96 31.64
C LEU A 251 4.47 49.82 32.02
N TRP A 252 4.11 48.77 32.73
CA TRP A 252 2.77 48.51 33.30
C TRP A 252 2.87 48.26 34.80
#